data_AF-A0A7G9R6I6-F1
#
_entry.id   AF-A0A7G9R6I6-F1
#
_cell.length_a   1.000
_cell.length_b   1.000
_cell.length_c   1.000
_cell.angle_alpha   90.00
_cell.angle_beta   90.00
_cell.angle_gamma   90.00
#
_symmetry.space_group_name_H-M   'P 1'
#
loop_
_entity.id
_entity.type
_entity.pdbx_description
1 polymer ?
#
loop_
_entity_poly.entity_id
_entity_poly.type
_entity_poly.pdbx_seq_one_letter_code
_entity_poly.pdbx_strand_id
1 'polypeptide(L)'
;MASPSPHDLPARPHRRRQRSVRVTVAVALLSLATAVVVVAVPTQSVLWLTVASVLALACGWAAARIVYTELVQSRRDAATDRAAQAQAYRSMFAERATEHAEFTTGMTDRLSLREREIAELTSTVVAAEMRAVEAESRVQREARRANEASERASEAQSRVHELEKLVEELEVHRAEQFDQLASWEGFETVVDLMAWEQKVTAAQHAEPQQKQA
;
A
#
# COMPACT_ATOMS: atom_id res chain seq x y z
N MET A 1 21.52 5.66 9.06
CA MET A 1 21.27 6.24 10.39
C MET A 1 21.89 5.30 11.41
N ALA A 2 23.07 5.66 11.93
CA ALA A 2 23.78 4.85 12.91
C ALA A 2 23.18 5.10 14.30
N SER A 3 22.69 4.05 14.94
CA SER A 3 22.19 4.10 16.33
C SER A 3 23.35 4.44 17.28
N PRO A 4 23.21 5.43 18.18
CA PRO A 4 24.27 5.75 19.13
C PRO A 4 24.49 4.58 20.10
N SER A 5 25.74 4.12 20.19
CA SER A 5 26.18 3.03 21.06
C SER A 5 25.99 3.41 22.54
N PRO A 6 25.60 2.46 23.43
CA PRO A 6 25.33 2.70 24.85
C PRO A 6 26.56 3.09 25.70
N HIS A 7 27.72 3.34 25.08
CA HIS A 7 28.99 3.66 25.76
C HIS A 7 29.25 5.16 25.92
N ASP A 8 28.42 6.05 25.34
CA ASP A 8 28.54 7.51 25.48
C ASP A 8 27.62 8.10 26.58
N LEU A 9 27.35 7.34 27.65
CA LEU A 9 26.66 7.93 28.80
C LEU A 9 27.65 8.84 29.54
N PRO A 10 27.42 10.17 29.60
CA PRO A 10 28.31 11.07 30.32
C PRO A 10 28.42 10.60 31.76
N ALA A 11 29.66 10.42 32.22
CA ALA A 11 29.97 10.04 33.59
C ALA A 11 29.16 10.93 34.55
N ARG A 12 28.29 10.32 35.36
CA ARG A 12 27.45 11.05 36.32
C ARG A 12 28.36 11.95 37.16
N PRO A 13 28.17 13.28 37.16
CA PRO A 13 29.02 14.17 37.93
C PRO A 13 28.96 13.77 39.40
N HIS A 14 30.15 13.51 39.95
CA HIS A 14 30.36 13.01 41.29
C HIS A 14 29.70 13.96 42.30
N ARG A 15 28.59 13.55 42.93
CA ARG A 15 27.84 14.33 43.93
C ARG A 15 28.60 14.62 45.24
N ARG A 16 29.90 14.33 45.31
CA ARG A 16 30.72 14.71 46.47
C ARG A 16 31.16 16.15 46.27
N ARG A 17 30.36 17.09 46.78
CA ARG A 17 30.81 18.47 46.95
C ARG A 17 32.12 18.46 47.74
N GLN A 18 33.15 19.04 47.15
CA GLN A 18 34.44 19.25 47.79
C GLN A 18 34.22 20.03 49.09
N ARG A 19 34.75 19.55 50.22
CA ARG A 19 34.61 20.24 51.51
C ARG A 19 35.27 21.62 51.39
N SER A 20 34.53 22.69 51.66
CA SER A 20 35.07 24.04 51.52
C SER A 20 36.09 24.33 52.62
N VAL A 21 37.27 24.81 52.21
CA VAL A 21 38.39 25.15 53.10
C VAL A 21 37.97 26.18 54.16
N ARG A 22 37.02 27.06 53.82
CA ARG A 22 36.45 28.08 54.72
C ARG A 22 35.68 27.48 55.89
N VAL A 23 34.91 26.41 55.64
CA VAL A 23 34.19 25.71 56.71
C VAL A 23 35.17 24.96 57.61
N THR A 24 36.24 24.37 57.06
CA THR A 24 37.27 23.75 57.90
C THR A 24 38.01 24.76 58.78
N VAL A 25 38.27 25.97 58.28
CA VAL A 25 38.87 27.06 59.08
C VAL A 25 37.93 27.52 60.19
N ALA A 26 36.62 27.69 59.90
CA ALA A 26 35.63 28.05 60.91
C ALA A 26 35.54 27.00 62.03
N VAL A 27 35.54 25.71 61.67
CA VAL A 27 35.56 24.60 62.64
C VAL A 27 36.85 24.61 63.48
N ALA A 28 38.01 24.85 62.85
CA ALA A 28 39.29 24.91 63.55
C ALA A 28 39.34 26.07 64.58
N LEU A 29 38.80 27.24 64.23
CA LEU A 29 38.69 28.40 65.12
C LEU A 29 37.80 28.09 66.34
N LEU A 30 36.65 27.45 66.10
CA LEU A 30 35.75 27.04 67.18
C LEU A 30 36.41 25.99 68.09
N SER A 31 37.09 24.99 67.52
CA SER A 31 37.79 23.98 68.32
C SER A 31 38.92 24.58 69.15
N LEU A 32 39.65 25.56 68.61
CA LEU A 32 40.72 26.25 69.34
C LEU A 32 40.13 27.07 70.50
N ALA A 33 39.04 27.81 70.25
CA ALA A 33 38.35 28.55 71.30
C ALA A 33 37.85 27.63 72.42
N THR A 34 37.25 26.49 72.08
CA THR A 34 36.80 25.49 73.06
C THR A 34 37.98 24.96 73.88
N ALA A 35 39.11 24.62 73.23
CA ALA A 35 40.30 24.14 73.93
C ALA A 35 40.85 25.17 74.94
N VAL A 36 40.92 26.44 74.55
CA VAL A 36 41.36 27.54 75.43
C VAL A 36 40.45 27.66 76.66
N VAL A 37 39.13 27.60 76.46
CA VAL A 37 38.15 27.66 77.57
C VAL A 37 38.32 26.47 78.52
N VAL A 38 38.47 25.25 78.00
CA VAL A 38 38.66 24.03 78.82
C VAL A 38 39.92 24.12 79.68
N VAL A 39 41.02 24.67 79.14
CA VAL A 39 42.28 24.87 79.87
C VAL A 39 42.16 25.97 80.92
N ALA A 40 41.36 27.02 80.67
CA ALA A 40 41.20 28.14 81.59
C ALA A 40 40.38 27.77 82.86
N VAL A 41 39.36 26.91 82.74
CA VAL A 41 38.46 26.54 83.86
C VAL A 41 39.17 26.07 85.14
N PRO A 42 40.12 25.11 85.11
CA PRO A 42 40.76 24.62 86.33
C PRO A 42 41.66 25.63 87.03
N THR A 43 42.11 26.69 86.34
CA THR A 43 42.99 27.70 86.95
C THR A 43 42.27 28.61 87.95
N GLN A 44 40.93 28.67 87.90
CA GLN A 44 40.07 29.54 88.72
C GLN A 44 40.46 31.04 88.75
N SER A 45 41.31 31.48 87.81
CA SER A 45 41.79 32.85 87.74
C SER A 45 40.85 33.73 86.92
N VAL A 46 40.38 34.82 87.52
CA VAL A 46 39.47 35.79 86.89
C VAL A 46 40.08 36.38 85.60
N LEU A 47 41.38 36.65 85.60
CA LEU A 47 42.10 37.16 84.42
C LEU A 47 42.07 36.14 83.27
N TRP A 48 42.34 34.86 83.55
CA TRP A 48 42.30 33.83 82.52
C TRP A 48 40.90 33.59 81.97
N LEU A 49 39.88 33.61 82.83
CA LEU A 49 38.49 33.44 82.41
C LEU A 49 37.98 34.60 81.55
N THR A 50 38.35 35.85 81.87
CA THR A 50 37.95 37.02 81.07
C THR A 50 38.61 37.00 79.69
N VAL A 51 39.92 36.73 79.62
CA VAL A 51 40.64 36.61 78.34
C VAL A 51 40.09 35.47 77.48
N ALA A 52 39.87 34.28 78.07
CA ALA A 52 39.30 33.15 77.36
C ALA A 52 37.89 33.45 76.82
N SER A 53 37.06 34.16 77.60
CA SER A 53 35.71 34.53 77.18
C SER A 53 35.71 35.49 76.00
N VAL A 54 36.55 36.53 76.02
CA VAL A 54 36.67 37.49 74.91
C VAL A 54 37.19 36.80 73.65
N LEU A 55 38.21 35.95 73.77
CA LEU A 55 38.73 35.17 72.64
C LEU A 55 37.67 34.22 72.07
N ALA A 56 36.90 33.53 72.92
CA ALA A 56 35.84 32.65 72.47
C ALA A 56 34.75 33.40 71.69
N LEU A 57 34.33 34.57 72.16
CA LEU A 57 33.37 35.42 71.45
C LEU A 57 33.92 35.92 70.11
N ALA A 58 35.18 36.36 70.07
CA ALA A 58 35.83 36.82 68.85
C ALA A 58 35.93 35.69 67.81
N CYS A 59 36.39 34.50 68.22
CA CYS A 59 36.46 33.32 67.36
C CYS A 59 35.08 32.86 66.89
N GLY A 60 34.08 32.86 67.78
CA GLY A 60 32.70 32.51 67.45
C GLY A 60 32.09 33.46 66.41
N TRP A 61 32.28 34.77 66.60
CA TRP A 61 31.81 35.78 65.65
C TRP A 61 32.51 35.67 64.28
N ALA A 62 33.83 35.46 64.27
CA ALA A 62 34.59 35.26 63.04
C ALA A 62 34.13 34.00 62.29
N ALA A 63 33.97 32.87 63.00
CA ALA A 63 33.46 31.63 62.43
C ALA A 63 32.04 31.81 61.85
N ALA A 64 31.14 32.47 62.57
CA ALA A 64 29.78 32.75 62.10
C ALA A 64 29.78 33.60 60.81
N ARG A 65 30.63 34.64 60.75
CA ARG A 65 30.75 35.49 59.56
C ARG A 65 31.26 34.70 58.36
N ILE A 66 32.29 33.86 58.55
CA ILE A 66 32.84 33.01 57.49
C ILE A 66 31.75 32.08 56.94
N VAL A 67 31.06 31.35 57.81
CA VAL A 67 29.99 30.41 57.41
C VAL A 67 28.84 31.14 56.73
N TYR A 68 28.44 32.32 57.23
CA TYR A 68 27.37 33.10 56.63
C TYR A 68 27.69 33.52 55.20
N THR A 69 28.88 34.09 54.96
CA THR A 69 29.29 34.53 53.61
C THR A 69 29.37 33.36 52.63
N GLU A 70 29.87 32.21 53.08
CA GLU A 70 29.93 30.99 52.27
C GLU A 70 28.52 30.45 51.95
N LEU A 71 27.59 30.49 52.90
CA LEU A 71 26.21 30.06 52.68
C LEU A 71 25.49 30.93 51.65
N VAL A 72 25.64 32.25 51.75
CA VAL A 72 25.06 33.20 50.78
C VAL A 72 25.65 32.97 49.39
N GLN A 73 26.97 32.79 49.29
CA GLN A 73 27.63 32.52 48.03
C GLN A 73 27.16 31.18 47.43
N SER A 74 27.17 30.11 48.23
CA SER A 74 26.70 28.78 47.82
C SER A 74 25.24 28.78 47.33
N ARG A 75 24.38 29.59 47.96
CA ARG A 75 22.99 29.76 47.50
C ARG A 75 22.91 30.47 46.14
N ARG A 76 23.73 31.49 45.91
CA ARG A 76 23.80 32.20 44.62
C ARG A 76 24.32 31.27 43.53
N ASP A 77 25.42 30.58 43.78
CA ASP A 77 26.01 29.65 42.82
C ASP A 77 25.01 28.52 42.47
N ALA A 78 24.32 27.97 43.47
CA ALA A 78 23.29 26.97 43.24
C ALA A 78 22.05 27.50 42.48
N ALA A 79 21.75 28.79 42.55
CA ALA A 79 20.70 29.40 41.74
C ALA A 79 21.17 29.59 40.29
N THR A 80 22.40 30.08 40.09
CA THR A 80 23.03 30.24 38.79
C THR A 80 23.18 28.92 38.07
N ASP A 81 23.65 27.87 38.74
CA ASP A 81 23.80 26.52 38.18
C ASP A 81 22.45 25.95 37.71
N ARG A 82 21.40 26.12 38.52
CA ARG A 82 20.05 25.68 38.14
C ARG A 82 19.51 26.46 36.95
N ALA A 83 19.77 27.76 36.89
CA ALA A 83 19.39 28.59 35.75
C ALA A 83 20.13 28.16 34.47
N ALA A 84 21.44 27.93 34.55
CA ALA A 84 22.25 27.44 33.44
C ALA A 84 21.79 26.06 32.96
N GLN A 85 21.51 25.13 33.89
CA GLN A 85 20.95 23.82 33.56
C GLN A 85 19.59 23.95 32.86
N ALA A 86 18.68 24.79 33.38
CA ALA A 86 17.38 25.01 32.76
C ALA A 86 17.49 25.61 31.35
N GLN A 87 18.45 26.51 31.12
CA GLN A 87 18.74 27.07 29.81
C GLN A 87 19.30 26.01 28.85
N ALA A 88 20.24 25.18 29.30
CA ALA A 88 20.80 24.10 28.50
C ALA A 88 19.74 23.04 28.13
N TYR A 89 18.86 22.68 29.07
CA TYR A 89 17.72 21.82 28.74
C TYR A 89 16.78 22.48 27.74
N ARG A 90 16.48 23.77 27.91
CA ARG A 90 15.62 24.51 26.98
C ARG A 90 16.19 24.51 25.56
N SER A 91 17.49 24.75 25.38
CA SER A 91 18.10 24.74 24.05
C SER A 91 18.06 23.35 23.41
N MET A 92 18.37 22.29 24.16
CA MET A 92 18.27 20.91 23.68
C MET A 92 16.84 20.54 23.27
N PHE A 93 15.84 20.97 24.04
CA PHE A 93 14.44 20.73 23.70
C PHE A 93 13.99 21.52 22.48
N ALA A 94 14.45 22.77 22.33
CA ALA A 94 14.13 23.58 21.16
C ALA A 94 14.71 22.97 19.87
N GLU A 95 15.97 22.53 19.91
CA GLU A 95 16.64 21.85 18.78
C GLU A 95 15.92 20.55 18.40
N ARG A 96 15.59 19.70 19.38
CA ARG A 96 14.82 18.47 19.09
C ARG A 96 13.42 18.78 18.57
N ALA A 97 12.77 19.84 19.05
CA ALA A 97 11.45 20.22 18.56
C ALA A 97 11.50 20.66 17.08
N THR A 98 12.55 21.40 16.67
CA THR A 98 12.75 21.75 15.26
C THR A 98 13.03 20.52 14.40
N GLU A 99 13.91 19.63 14.84
CA GLU A 99 14.20 18.37 14.13
C GLU A 99 12.95 17.49 13.98
N HIS A 100 12.15 17.36 15.04
CA HIS A 100 10.89 16.61 15.00
C HIS A 100 9.86 17.27 14.07
N ALA A 101 9.77 18.60 14.04
CA ALA A 101 8.88 19.31 13.13
C ALA A 101 9.27 19.10 11.66
N GLU A 102 10.57 19.16 11.35
CA GLU A 102 11.09 18.88 10.00
C GLU A 102 10.83 17.43 9.58
N PHE A 103 11.09 16.47 10.47
CA PHE A 103 10.84 15.06 10.22
C PHE A 103 9.36 14.76 9.96
N THR A 104 8.48 15.28 10.82
CA THR A 104 7.03 15.07 10.69
C THR A 104 6.50 15.68 9.41
N THR A 105 6.89 16.91 9.09
CA THR A 105 6.52 17.58 7.83
C THR A 105 6.99 16.76 6.62
N GLY A 106 8.26 16.36 6.59
CA GLY A 106 8.80 15.57 5.48
C GLY A 106 8.14 14.20 5.33
N MET A 107 7.74 13.56 6.43
CA MET A 107 7.01 12.29 6.39
C MET A 107 5.58 12.47 5.91
N THR A 108 4.88 13.52 6.36
CA THR A 108 3.54 13.86 5.90
C THR A 108 3.52 14.15 4.40
N ASP A 109 4.50 14.90 3.89
CA ASP A 109 4.62 15.18 2.46
C ASP A 109 4.82 13.90 1.64
N ARG A 110 5.74 13.03 2.09
CA ARG A 110 5.98 11.72 1.44
C ARG A 110 4.74 10.84 1.45
N LEU A 111 4.01 10.79 2.56
CA LEU A 111 2.78 10.00 2.65
C LEU A 111 1.74 10.53 1.67
N SER A 112 1.55 11.85 1.61
CA SER A 112 0.61 12.47 0.68
C SER A 112 0.96 12.20 -0.79
N LEU A 113 2.25 12.17 -1.13
CA LEU A 113 2.71 11.85 -2.48
C LEU A 113 2.39 10.39 -2.83
N ARG A 114 2.66 9.47 -1.91
CA ARG A 114 2.37 8.04 -2.10
C ARG A 114 0.88 7.76 -2.18
N GLU A 115 0.06 8.42 -1.38
CA GLU A 115 -1.40 8.29 -1.46
C GLU A 115 -1.94 8.74 -2.83
N ARG A 116 -1.41 9.83 -3.39
CA ARG A 116 -1.76 10.28 -4.76
C ARG A 116 -1.35 9.26 -5.82
N GLU A 117 -0.12 8.75 -5.72
CA GLU A 117 0.39 7.72 -6.65
C GLU A 117 -0.45 6.44 -6.58
N ILE A 118 -0.82 5.99 -5.37
CA ILE A 118 -1.71 4.84 -5.18
C ILE A 118 -3.08 5.11 -5.79
N ALA A 119 -3.65 6.30 -5.60
CA ALA A 119 -4.95 6.65 -6.19
C ALA A 119 -4.91 6.67 -7.73
N GLU A 120 -3.83 7.21 -8.30
CA GLU A 120 -3.61 7.21 -9.76
C GLU A 120 -3.46 5.78 -10.29
N LEU A 121 -2.59 4.97 -9.69
CA LEU A 121 -2.40 3.56 -10.07
C LEU A 121 -3.70 2.76 -9.94
N THR A 122 -4.47 2.97 -8.88
CA THR A 122 -5.77 2.33 -8.70
C THR A 122 -6.73 2.70 -9.83
N SER A 123 -6.79 3.98 -10.20
CA SER A 123 -7.65 4.45 -11.30
C SER A 123 -7.25 3.85 -12.65
N THR A 124 -5.95 3.74 -12.93
CA THR A 124 -5.45 3.17 -14.19
C THR A 124 -5.70 1.67 -14.28
N VAL A 125 -5.56 0.95 -13.16
CA VAL A 125 -5.91 -0.48 -13.08
C VAL A 125 -7.40 -0.68 -13.35
N VAL A 126 -8.28 0.05 -12.69
CA VAL A 126 -9.74 -0.05 -12.92
C VAL A 126 -10.08 0.26 -14.38
N ALA A 127 -9.49 1.30 -14.97
CA ALA A 127 -9.72 1.64 -16.37
C ALA A 127 -9.16 0.58 -17.35
N ALA A 128 -8.08 -0.11 -16.99
CA ALA A 128 -7.54 -1.22 -17.77
C ALA A 128 -8.44 -2.46 -17.68
N GLU A 129 -8.92 -2.80 -16.48
CA GLU A 129 -9.87 -3.91 -16.27
C GLU A 129 -11.16 -3.71 -17.05
N MET A 130 -11.75 -2.50 -17.01
CA MET A 130 -12.96 -2.20 -17.77
C MET A 130 -12.75 -2.37 -19.28
N ARG A 131 -11.59 -1.93 -19.81
CA ARG A 131 -11.23 -2.12 -21.22
C ARG A 131 -11.02 -3.59 -21.58
N ALA A 132 -10.43 -4.38 -20.67
CA ALA A 132 -10.25 -5.81 -20.86
C ALA A 132 -11.61 -6.53 -20.93
N VAL A 133 -12.52 -6.24 -19.99
CA VAL A 133 -13.89 -6.77 -20.00
C VAL A 133 -14.64 -6.39 -21.28
N GLU A 134 -14.50 -5.15 -21.74
CA GLU A 134 -15.12 -4.72 -22.99
C GLU A 134 -14.55 -5.48 -24.19
N ALA A 135 -13.23 -5.62 -24.27
CA ALA A 135 -12.55 -6.36 -25.33
C ALA A 135 -12.96 -7.84 -25.35
N GLU A 136 -13.01 -8.50 -24.19
CA GLU A 136 -13.51 -9.87 -24.04
C GLU A 136 -14.95 -9.99 -24.53
N SER A 137 -15.82 -9.04 -24.18
CA SER A 137 -17.20 -9.03 -24.64
C SER A 137 -17.32 -8.90 -26.17
N ARG A 138 -16.44 -8.12 -26.80
CA ARG A 138 -16.38 -7.95 -28.27
C ARG A 138 -15.95 -9.25 -28.93
N VAL A 139 -14.88 -9.86 -28.44
CA VAL A 139 -14.38 -11.16 -28.92
C VAL A 139 -15.45 -12.23 -28.78
N GLN A 140 -16.17 -12.30 -27.66
CA GLN A 140 -17.26 -13.26 -27.49
C GLN A 140 -18.40 -13.05 -28.50
N ARG A 141 -18.77 -11.81 -28.80
CA ARG A 141 -19.80 -11.51 -29.83
C ARG A 141 -19.33 -11.90 -31.22
N GLU A 142 -18.08 -11.62 -31.56
CA GLU A 142 -17.50 -11.99 -32.85
C GLU A 142 -17.38 -13.52 -32.99
N ALA A 143 -16.96 -14.21 -31.94
CA ALA A 143 -16.91 -15.67 -31.91
C ALA A 143 -18.29 -16.31 -32.13
N ARG A 144 -19.35 -15.77 -31.51
CA ARG A 144 -20.73 -16.22 -31.77
C ARG A 144 -21.13 -16.01 -33.22
N ARG A 145 -20.87 -14.83 -33.80
CA ARG A 145 -21.17 -14.54 -35.21
C ARG A 145 -20.41 -15.46 -36.17
N ALA A 146 -19.13 -15.73 -35.88
CA ALA A 146 -18.31 -16.64 -36.65
C ALA A 146 -18.85 -18.07 -36.58
N ASN A 147 -19.29 -18.52 -35.40
CA ASN A 147 -19.89 -19.84 -35.24
C ASN A 147 -21.20 -19.97 -36.03
N GLU A 148 -22.11 -19.01 -35.91
CA GLU A 148 -23.36 -18.99 -36.70
C GLU A 148 -23.09 -18.94 -38.22
N ALA A 149 -22.06 -18.21 -38.67
CA ALA A 149 -21.67 -18.18 -40.06
C ALA A 149 -21.09 -19.53 -40.54
N SER A 150 -20.30 -20.20 -39.69
CA SER A 150 -19.76 -21.53 -39.95
C SER A 150 -20.87 -22.59 -40.05
N GLU A 151 -21.85 -22.55 -39.14
CA GLU A 151 -23.03 -23.43 -39.17
C GLU A 151 -23.83 -23.23 -40.47
N ARG A 152 -24.11 -21.99 -40.86
CA ARG A 152 -24.78 -21.68 -42.14
C ARG A 152 -23.98 -22.14 -43.35
N ALA A 153 -22.65 -22.02 -43.32
CA ALA A 153 -21.79 -22.49 -44.40
C ALA A 153 -21.81 -24.03 -44.50
N SER A 154 -21.77 -24.74 -43.37
CA SER A 154 -21.90 -26.20 -43.30
C SER A 154 -23.25 -26.69 -43.82
N GLU A 155 -24.35 -26.01 -43.44
CA GLU A 155 -25.69 -26.32 -43.95
C GLU A 155 -25.80 -26.09 -45.46
N ALA A 156 -25.27 -24.96 -45.96
CA ALA A 156 -25.24 -24.67 -47.39
C ALA A 156 -24.43 -25.72 -48.17
N GLN A 157 -23.26 -26.13 -47.67
CA GLN A 157 -22.45 -27.21 -48.25
C GLN A 157 -23.22 -28.53 -48.27
N SER A 158 -23.92 -28.87 -47.18
CA SER A 158 -24.74 -30.10 -47.12
C SER A 158 -25.86 -30.10 -48.18
N ARG A 159 -26.53 -28.95 -48.37
CA ARG A 159 -27.56 -28.80 -49.41
C ARG A 159 -26.98 -28.88 -50.82
N VAL A 160 -25.80 -28.28 -51.06
CA VAL A 160 -25.11 -28.40 -52.35
C VAL A 160 -24.82 -29.87 -52.65
N HIS A 161 -24.26 -30.60 -51.69
CA HIS A 161 -23.98 -32.04 -51.84
C HIS A 161 -25.25 -32.87 -52.12
N GLU A 162 -26.37 -32.54 -51.46
CA GLU A 162 -27.66 -33.18 -51.74
C GLU A 162 -28.16 -32.88 -53.16
N LEU A 163 -28.06 -31.62 -53.61
CA LEU A 163 -28.42 -31.23 -54.98
C LEU A 163 -27.51 -31.87 -56.03
N GLU A 164 -26.21 -31.97 -55.77
CA GLU A 164 -25.26 -32.66 -56.66
C GLU A 164 -25.64 -34.13 -56.85
N LYS A 165 -25.99 -34.83 -55.76
CA LYS A 165 -26.51 -36.21 -55.84
C LYS A 165 -27.80 -36.30 -56.64
N LEU A 166 -28.76 -35.41 -56.41
CA LEU A 166 -30.01 -35.39 -57.17
C LEU A 166 -29.77 -35.12 -58.66
N VAL A 167 -28.82 -34.24 -58.99
CA VAL A 167 -28.42 -34.00 -60.38
C VAL A 167 -27.82 -35.25 -61.00
N GLU A 168 -26.89 -35.92 -60.30
CA GLU A 168 -26.30 -37.20 -60.75
C GLU A 168 -27.38 -38.26 -60.98
N GLU A 169 -28.32 -38.43 -60.05
CA GLU A 169 -29.46 -39.34 -60.19
C GLU A 169 -30.35 -38.99 -61.40
N LEU A 170 -30.65 -37.71 -61.60
CA LEU A 170 -31.42 -37.25 -62.76
C LEU A 170 -30.68 -37.43 -64.08
N GLU A 171 -29.36 -37.27 -64.10
CA GLU A 171 -28.52 -37.52 -65.27
C GLU A 171 -28.51 -39.01 -65.64
N VAL A 172 -28.39 -39.90 -64.65
CA VAL A 172 -28.52 -41.36 -64.85
C VAL A 172 -29.91 -41.69 -65.38
N HIS A 173 -30.97 -41.18 -64.75
CA HIS A 173 -32.34 -41.46 -65.20
C HIS A 173 -32.61 -40.90 -66.60
N ARG A 174 -32.06 -39.73 -66.93
CA ARG A 174 -32.10 -39.17 -68.29
C ARG A 174 -31.37 -40.09 -69.27
N ALA A 175 -30.19 -40.60 -68.92
CA ALA A 175 -29.45 -41.54 -69.77
C ALA A 175 -30.25 -42.84 -69.99
N GLU A 176 -30.87 -43.38 -68.94
CA GLU A 176 -31.77 -44.53 -69.04
C GLU A 176 -32.98 -44.25 -69.95
N GLN A 177 -33.61 -43.08 -69.84
CA GLN A 177 -34.71 -42.68 -70.74
C GLN A 177 -34.24 -42.56 -72.20
N PHE A 178 -33.06 -41.99 -72.44
CA PHE A 178 -32.48 -41.93 -73.78
C PHE A 178 -32.18 -43.33 -74.33
N ASP A 179 -31.66 -44.24 -73.50
CA ASP A 179 -31.42 -45.64 -73.89
C ASP A 179 -32.73 -46.38 -74.17
N GLN A 180 -33.76 -46.19 -73.33
CA GLN A 180 -35.10 -46.71 -73.58
C GLN A 180 -35.67 -46.19 -74.90
N LEU A 181 -35.55 -44.90 -75.20
CA LEU A 181 -35.97 -44.30 -76.47
C LEU A 181 -35.16 -44.85 -77.66
N ALA A 182 -33.87 -45.13 -77.49
CA ALA A 182 -33.03 -45.74 -78.52
C ALA A 182 -33.36 -47.23 -78.74
N SER A 183 -33.74 -47.95 -77.69
CA SER A 183 -34.19 -49.35 -77.73
C SER A 183 -35.65 -49.49 -78.17
N TRP A 184 -36.40 -48.40 -78.17
CA TRP A 184 -37.80 -48.38 -78.59
C TRP A 184 -37.84 -48.57 -80.10
N GLU A 185 -38.12 -49.80 -80.54
CA GLU A 185 -38.60 -50.15 -81.88
C GLU A 185 -40.00 -49.52 -82.09
N GLY A 186 -40.04 -48.19 -82.21
CA GLY A 186 -41.20 -47.46 -82.69
C GLY A 186 -41.37 -47.66 -84.20
N PHE A 187 -42.63 -47.62 -84.67
CA PHE A 187 -43.09 -47.84 -86.05
C PHE A 187 -41.97 -47.72 -87.11
N GLU A 188 -41.38 -48.85 -87.49
CA GLU A 188 -40.24 -48.90 -88.43
C GLU A 188 -40.61 -48.38 -89.83
N THR A 189 -41.91 -48.23 -90.12
CA THR A 189 -42.40 -47.72 -91.40
C THR A 189 -43.58 -46.77 -91.25
N VAL A 190 -43.67 -45.79 -92.16
CA VAL A 190 -44.79 -44.81 -92.25
C VAL A 190 -46.16 -45.49 -92.38
N VAL A 191 -46.19 -46.71 -92.93
CA VAL A 191 -47.40 -47.53 -93.05
C VAL A 191 -47.97 -47.90 -91.69
N ASP A 192 -47.09 -48.19 -90.75
CA ASP A 192 -47.41 -48.69 -89.42
C ASP A 192 -47.92 -47.55 -88.52
N LEU A 193 -47.38 -46.34 -88.73
CA LEU A 193 -47.90 -45.08 -88.15
C LEU A 193 -49.32 -44.77 -88.65
N MET A 194 -49.60 -44.95 -89.95
CA MET A 194 -50.94 -44.74 -90.52
C MET A 194 -51.96 -45.77 -90.02
N ALA A 195 -51.55 -47.01 -89.77
CA ALA A 195 -52.42 -48.04 -89.19
C ALA A 195 -52.80 -47.71 -87.74
N TRP A 196 -51.90 -47.11 -86.96
CA TRP A 196 -52.20 -46.64 -85.62
C TRP A 196 -53.09 -45.40 -85.61
N GLU A 197 -52.81 -44.42 -86.48
CA GLU A 197 -53.63 -43.20 -86.61
C GLU A 197 -55.08 -43.54 -87.00
N GLN A 198 -55.29 -44.53 -87.89
CA GLN A 198 -56.61 -45.07 -88.21
C GLN A 198 -57.31 -45.73 -87.02
N LYS A 199 -56.58 -46.44 -86.15
CA LYS A 199 -57.16 -47.02 -84.92
C LYS A 199 -57.56 -45.96 -83.90
N VAL A 200 -56.77 -44.90 -83.75
CA VAL A 200 -57.08 -43.79 -82.83
C VAL A 200 -58.28 -42.99 -83.33
N THR A 201 -58.35 -42.70 -84.63
CA THR A 201 -59.53 -42.04 -85.21
C THR A 201 -60.77 -42.92 -85.16
N ALA A 202 -60.65 -44.24 -85.32
CA ALA A 202 -61.76 -45.17 -85.12
C ALA A 202 -62.24 -45.21 -83.66
N ALA A 203 -61.34 -45.13 -82.67
CA ALA A 203 -61.70 -45.07 -81.26
C ALA A 203 -62.33 -43.72 -80.86
N GLN A 204 -61.84 -42.60 -81.40
CA GLN A 204 -62.44 -41.27 -81.19
C GLN A 204 -63.80 -41.11 -81.88
N HIS A 205 -64.09 -41.85 -82.94
CA HIS A 205 -65.41 -41.89 -83.58
C HIS A 205 -66.37 -42.94 -82.96
N ALA A 206 -65.89 -43.76 -82.02
CA ALA A 206 -66.71 -44.70 -81.24
C ALA A 206 -67.31 -44.07 -79.96
N GLU A 207 -67.04 -42.79 -79.68
CA GLU A 207 -67.63 -42.05 -78.56
C GLU A 207 -68.48 -40.89 -79.10
N PRO A 208 -69.78 -41.14 -79.40
CA PRO A 208 -70.82 -40.55 -78.56
C PRO A 208 -72.11 -41.39 -78.47
N GLN A 209 -72.54 -41.77 -77.26
CA GLN A 209 -73.95 -41.79 -76.78
C GLN A 209 -74.05 -42.46 -75.40
N GLN A 210 -73.64 -41.77 -74.34
CA GLN A 210 -74.14 -42.03 -72.98
C GLN A 210 -74.35 -40.70 -72.22
N LYS A 211 -75.12 -39.81 -72.88
CA LYS A 211 -75.89 -38.72 -72.26
C LYS A 211 -77.30 -38.75 -72.86
N GLN A 212 -78.11 -39.71 -72.42
CA GLN A 212 -79.58 -39.66 -72.41
C GLN A 212 -80.07 -40.64 -71.33
N ALA A 213 -79.99 -40.19 -70.07
CA ALA A 213 -80.87 -40.47 -68.92
C ALA A 213 -80.29 -39.75 -67.70
#